data_AF-A0A096CAB1-F1
#
_entry.id   AF-A0A096CAB1-F1
#
_cell.length_a   1.000
_cell.length_b   1.000
_cell.length_c   1.000
_cell.angle_alpha   90.00
_cell.angle_beta   90.00
_cell.angle_gamma   90.00
#
_symmetry.space_group_name_H-M   'P 1'
#
loop_
_entity.id
_entity.type
_entity.pdbx_description
1 polymer ?
#
loop_
_entity_poly.entity_id
_entity_poly.type
_entity_poly.pdbx_seq_one_letter_code
_entity_poly.pdbx_strand_id
1 'polypeptide(L)'
;MHKAAGHGYGVLTKTPELVREEIEGMMAEAVAAAKTAAPPVLPDHFHVEVTYVHHYDAYGCSHYPGASLISPTTVAFDADDYGDVLRFFYFVI
;
A
#
# COMPACT_ATOMS: atom_id res chain seq x y z
N MET A 1 10.56 -2.21 -26.28
CA MET A 1 11.39 -1.85 -25.12
C MET A 1 11.12 -2.85 -23.99
N HIS A 2 12.17 -3.36 -23.33
CA HIS A 2 12.04 -4.38 -22.28
C HIS A 2 11.57 -3.72 -20.97
N LYS A 3 10.44 -4.15 -20.39
CA LYS A 3 9.97 -3.67 -19.08
C LYS A 3 10.89 -4.23 -17.98
N ALA A 4 10.99 -3.53 -16.85
CA ALA A 4 11.62 -4.11 -15.67
C ALA A 4 10.85 -5.37 -15.24
N ALA A 5 11.57 -6.43 -14.88
CA ALA A 5 10.96 -7.71 -14.54
C ALA A 5 11.67 -8.36 -13.33
N GLY A 6 10.88 -8.71 -12.31
CA GLY A 6 11.35 -9.47 -11.16
C GLY A 6 11.62 -10.93 -11.52
N HIS A 7 12.75 -11.47 -11.05
CA HIS A 7 13.16 -12.86 -11.24
C HIS A 7 13.69 -13.41 -9.91
N GLY A 8 12.85 -14.17 -9.20
CA GLY A 8 13.13 -14.55 -7.81
C GLY A 8 13.32 -13.29 -6.95
N TYR A 9 14.46 -13.18 -6.28
CA TYR A 9 14.86 -11.99 -5.50
C TYR A 9 15.68 -10.96 -6.30
N GLY A 10 15.85 -11.16 -7.61
CA GLY A 10 16.58 -10.24 -8.49
C GLY A 10 15.65 -9.42 -9.39
N VAL A 11 16.21 -8.39 -10.04
CA VAL A 11 15.51 -7.58 -11.04
C VAL A 11 16.34 -7.47 -12.32
N LEU A 12 15.69 -7.65 -13.46
CA LEU A 12 16.20 -7.20 -14.75
C LEU A 12 15.70 -5.78 -14.97
N THR A 13 16.61 -4.81 -15.05
CA THR A 13 16.28 -3.39 -15.12
C THR A 13 16.97 -2.69 -16.30
N LYS A 14 16.46 -1.52 -16.66
CA LYS A 14 17.00 -0.63 -17.71
C LYS A 14 18.22 0.13 -17.20
N THR A 15 18.99 0.72 -18.10
CA THR A 15 20.09 1.62 -17.71
C THR A 15 19.53 2.86 -17.01
N PRO A 16 20.28 3.47 -16.06
CA PRO A 16 19.82 4.64 -15.32
C PRO A 16 19.37 5.81 -16.22
N GLU A 17 20.05 6.01 -17.34
CA GLU A 17 19.76 7.11 -18.28
C GLU A 17 18.38 6.95 -18.92
N LEU A 18 18.05 5.71 -19.33
CA LEU A 18 16.77 5.42 -19.95
C LEU A 18 15.62 5.50 -18.93
N VAL A 19 15.84 5.03 -17.70
CA VAL A 19 14.85 5.14 -16.61
C VAL A 19 14.54 6.61 -16.31
N ARG A 20 15.57 7.46 -16.24
CA ARG A 20 15.39 8.90 -16.00
C ARG A 20 14.55 9.54 -17.09
N GLU A 21 14.87 9.31 -18.37
CA GLU A 21 14.13 9.88 -19.50
C GLU A 21 12.65 9.47 -19.48
N GLU A 22 12.37 8.20 -19.19
CA GLU A 22 10.99 7.70 -19.07
C GLU A 22 10.24 8.32 -17.89
N ILE A 23 10.88 8.46 -16.73
CA ILE A 23 10.27 9.12 -15.56
C ILE A 23 9.95 10.59 -15.88
N GLU A 24 10.87 11.31 -16.51
CA GLU A 24 10.66 12.71 -16.89
C GLU A 24 9.48 12.84 -17.88
N GLY A 25 9.42 11.97 -18.89
CA GLY A 25 8.31 11.93 -19.85
C GLY A 25 6.96 11.63 -19.19
N MET A 26 6.89 10.56 -18.38
CA MET A 26 5.67 10.20 -17.66
C MET A 26 5.22 11.29 -16.68
N MET A 27 6.16 11.96 -16.02
CA MET A 27 5.86 13.05 -15.10
C MET A 27 5.28 14.26 -15.84
N ALA A 28 5.82 14.61 -17.00
CA ALA A 28 5.28 15.68 -17.81
C ALA A 28 3.82 15.41 -18.22
N GLU A 29 3.52 14.19 -18.65
CA GLU A 29 2.15 13.75 -18.97
C GLU A 29 1.23 13.79 -17.75
N ALA A 30 1.69 13.24 -16.61
CA ALA A 30 0.91 13.19 -15.37
C ALA A 30 0.58 14.60 -14.85
N VAL A 31 1.54 15.52 -14.86
CA VAL A 31 1.34 16.92 -14.44
C VAL A 31 0.38 17.65 -15.38
N ALA A 32 0.47 17.40 -16.69
CA ALA A 32 -0.47 17.96 -17.65
C ALA A 32 -1.90 17.48 -17.39
N ALA A 33 -2.08 16.19 -17.06
CA ALA A 33 -3.38 15.59 -16.75
C ALA A 33 -3.92 15.95 -15.34
N ALA A 34 -3.04 16.30 -14.39
CA ALA A 34 -3.42 16.54 -12.99
C ALA A 34 -4.49 17.63 -12.81
N LYS A 35 -4.56 18.60 -13.73
CA LYS A 35 -5.54 19.71 -13.67
C LYS A 35 -6.99 19.25 -13.76
N THR A 36 -7.25 18.09 -14.35
CA THR A 36 -8.59 17.52 -14.52
C THR A 36 -8.78 16.22 -13.74
N ALA A 37 -7.75 15.76 -13.03
CA ALA A 37 -7.83 14.58 -12.19
C ALA A 37 -8.60 14.90 -10.91
N ALA A 38 -9.62 14.10 -10.61
CA ALA A 38 -10.28 14.09 -9.32
C ALA A 38 -9.64 13.00 -8.43
N PRO A 39 -9.46 13.24 -7.13
CA PRO A 39 -9.15 12.16 -6.20
C PRO A 39 -10.20 11.05 -6.29
N PRO A 40 -9.83 9.78 -6.09
CA PRO A 40 -10.81 8.72 -5.97
C PRO A 40 -11.74 9.02 -4.79
N VAL A 41 -13.03 8.76 -4.98
CA VAL A 41 -14.00 8.83 -3.88
C VAL A 41 -13.73 7.64 -2.96
N LEU A 42 -13.56 7.95 -1.68
CA LEU A 42 -13.34 6.95 -0.64
C LEU A 42 -14.68 6.46 -0.08
N PRO A 43 -14.75 5.21 0.42
CA PRO A 43 -15.88 4.74 1.23
C PRO A 43 -16.08 5.59 2.49
N ASP A 44 -17.32 5.66 2.98
CA ASP A 44 -17.65 6.30 4.26
C ASP A 44 -17.19 5.48 5.48
N HIS A 45 -16.90 4.19 5.28
CA HIS A 45 -16.46 3.26 6.30
C HIS A 45 -15.51 2.22 5.72
N PHE A 46 -14.46 1.88 6.48
CA PHE A 46 -13.42 0.94 6.11
C PHE A 46 -13.39 -0.21 7.08
N HIS A 47 -13.53 -1.43 6.55
CA HIS A 47 -13.17 -2.67 7.22
C HIS A 47 -11.84 -3.16 6.65
N VAL A 48 -10.83 -3.31 7.50
CA VAL A 48 -9.47 -3.68 7.11
C VAL A 48 -9.09 -4.98 7.78
N GLU A 49 -8.57 -5.93 7.00
CA GLU A 49 -8.00 -7.18 7.50
C GLU A 49 -6.52 -7.28 7.13
N VAL A 50 -5.65 -7.47 8.12
CA VAL A 50 -4.22 -7.72 7.94
C VAL A 50 -3.93 -9.17 8.30
N THR A 51 -3.48 -9.94 7.32
CA THR A 51 -3.09 -11.35 7.52
C THR A 51 -1.58 -11.48 7.59
N TYR A 52 -1.10 -12.04 8.69
CA TYR A 52 0.31 -12.20 9.04
C TYR A 52 0.81 -13.57 8.65
N VAL A 53 2.10 -13.66 8.33
CA VAL A 53 2.78 -14.94 8.08
C VAL A 53 2.86 -15.77 9.37
N HIS A 54 3.10 -15.11 10.50
CA HIS A 54 3.21 -15.77 11.81
C HIS A 54 2.09 -15.35 12.75
N HIS A 55 1.51 -16.33 13.45
CA HIS A 55 0.39 -16.12 14.37
C HIS A 55 0.75 -15.23 15.57
N TYR A 56 2.00 -15.24 16.02
CA TYR A 56 2.43 -14.38 17.13
C TYR A 56 2.50 -12.90 16.75
N ASP A 57 2.78 -12.58 15.47
CA ASP A 57 2.74 -11.20 14.98
C ASP A 57 1.30 -10.68 14.98
N ALA A 58 0.36 -11.50 14.50
CA ALA A 58 -1.07 -11.18 14.57
C ALA A 58 -1.54 -10.99 16.01
N TYR A 59 -1.14 -11.88 16.92
CA TYR A 59 -1.46 -11.75 18.34
C TYR A 59 -0.91 -10.44 18.93
N GLY A 60 0.36 -10.13 18.69
CA GLY A 60 0.98 -8.89 19.16
C GLY A 60 0.29 -7.63 18.62
N CYS A 61 0.02 -7.61 17.31
CA CYS A 61 -0.60 -6.46 16.64
C CYS A 61 -2.09 -6.28 17.01
N SER A 62 -2.78 -7.34 17.42
CA SER A 62 -4.18 -7.28 17.86
C SER A 62 -4.40 -6.42 19.11
N HIS A 63 -3.33 -6.08 19.84
CA HIS A 63 -3.39 -5.17 20.98
C HIS A 63 -3.49 -3.69 20.60
N TYR A 64 -3.40 -3.33 19.31
CA TYR A 64 -3.70 -1.98 18.87
C TYR A 64 -5.14 -1.59 19.29
N PRO A 65 -5.36 -0.39 19.87
CA PRO A 65 -6.70 0.01 20.29
C PRO A 65 -7.73 -0.04 19.16
N GLY A 66 -8.82 -0.79 19.36
CA GLY A 66 -9.88 -0.97 18.36
C GLY A 66 -9.63 -2.10 17.36
N ALA A 67 -8.47 -2.75 17.39
CA ALA A 67 -8.22 -3.93 16.59
C ALA A 67 -8.84 -5.20 17.23
N SER A 68 -9.16 -6.19 16.39
CA SER A 68 -9.70 -7.48 16.81
C SER A 68 -8.94 -8.62 16.14
N LEU A 69 -8.50 -9.62 16.92
CA LEU A 69 -7.94 -10.86 16.36
C LEU A 69 -9.08 -11.76 15.88
N ILE A 70 -9.35 -11.74 14.57
CA ILE A 70 -10.47 -12.48 13.95
C ILE A 70 -10.09 -13.89 13.51
N SER A 71 -8.79 -14.16 13.39
CA SER A 71 -8.24 -15.51 13.19
C SER A 71 -6.85 -15.60 13.86
N PRO A 72 -6.25 -16.79 14.04
CA PRO A 72 -4.90 -16.91 14.59
C PRO A 72 -3.83 -16.10 13.85
N THR A 73 -4.08 -15.70 12.60
CA THR A 73 -3.14 -14.96 11.76
C THR A 73 -3.72 -13.66 11.22
N THR A 74 -4.92 -13.25 11.61
CA THR A 74 -5.60 -12.10 10.97
C THR A 74 -6.16 -11.14 12.01
N VAL A 75 -5.78 -9.87 11.87
CA VAL A 75 -6.28 -8.76 12.68
C VAL A 75 -7.20 -7.90 11.83
N ALA A 76 -8.39 -7.60 12.36
CA ALA A 76 -9.35 -6.68 11.77
C ALA A 76 -9.34 -5.32 12.48
N PHE A 77 -9.63 -4.26 11.73
CA PHE A 77 -9.79 -2.90 12.23
C PHE A 77 -10.84 -2.15 11.40
N ASP A 78 -11.70 -1.41 12.08
CA ASP A 78 -12.78 -0.63 11.48
C ASP A 78 -12.57 0.86 11.74
N ALA A 79 -12.74 1.70 10.71
CA ALA A 79 -12.62 3.15 10.82
C ALA A 79 -13.46 3.90 9.78
N ASP A 80 -13.93 5.09 10.13
CA ASP A 80 -14.66 5.99 9.21
C ASP A 80 -13.71 6.97 8.48
N ASP A 81 -12.51 7.18 9.02
CA ASP A 81 -11.47 8.03 8.42
C ASP A 81 -10.30 7.19 7.91
N TYR A 82 -9.90 7.42 6.65
CA TYR A 82 -8.79 6.68 6.06
C TYR A 82 -7.44 7.01 6.70
N GLY A 83 -7.29 8.17 7.34
CA GLY A 83 -6.12 8.51 8.14
C GLY A 83 -5.95 7.58 9.34
N ASP A 84 -7.04 7.15 9.97
CA ASP A 84 -7.00 6.14 11.04
C ASP A 84 -6.59 4.76 10.52
N VAL A 85 -7.01 4.40 9.30
CA VAL A 85 -6.52 3.19 8.60
C VAL A 85 -5.01 3.28 8.35
N LEU A 86 -4.51 4.41 7.85
CA LEU A 86 -3.08 4.62 7.63
C LEU A 86 -2.28 4.59 8.94
N ARG A 87 -2.83 5.17 10.01
CA ARG A 87 -2.25 5.11 11.35
C ARG A 87 -2.21 3.67 11.86
N PHE A 88 -3.29 2.90 11.69
CA PHE A 88 -3.32 1.48 12.03
C PHE A 88 -2.20 0.74 11.31
N PHE A 89 -2.09 0.86 9.98
CA PHE A 89 -1.03 0.23 9.19
C PHE A 89 0.38 0.59 9.67
N TYR A 90 0.62 1.84 10.05
CA TYR A 90 1.93 2.27 10.53
C TYR A 90 2.39 1.52 11.80
N PHE A 91 1.46 1.07 12.64
CA PHE A 91 1.79 0.39 13.90
C PHE A 91 1.74 -1.14 13.83
N VAL A 92 1.08 -1.71 12.83
CA VAL A 92 0.74 -3.14 12.80
C VAL A 92 1.33 -3.89 11.60
N ILE A 93 2.08 -3.23 10.73
CA ILE A 93 2.82 -3.82 9.59
C ILE A 93 4.30 -3.51 9.75
#